data_AF-A0A651GEY9-F1
#
_entry.id   AF-A0A651GEY9-F1
#
_cell.length_a   1.000
_cell.length_b   1.000
_cell.length_c   1.000
_cell.angle_alpha   90.00
_cell.angle_beta   90.00
_cell.angle_gamma   90.00
#
_symmetry.space_group_name_H-M   'P 1'
#
loop_
_entity.id
_entity.type
_entity.pdbx_description
1 polymer ?
#
loop_
_entity_poly.entity_id
_entity_poly.type
_entity_poly.pdbx_seq_one_letter_code
_entity_poly.pdbx_strand_id
1 'polypeptide(L)'
;MEENSESQFEEWQKDVEYLVNALKESFESTDVRYSIDDQNDILYIELEGLDEYSDEEIVEIAEPLLEEIDLDFEDVILIPLK
;
A
#
# COMPACT_ATOMS: atom_id res chain seq x y z
N MET A 1 -17.41 18.47 -19.27
CA MET A 1 -16.81 18.88 -18.00
C MET A 1 -16.25 17.60 -17.41
N GLU A 2 -15.04 17.24 -17.84
CA GLU A 2 -14.29 16.04 -17.45
C GLU A 2 -13.17 16.41 -16.45
N GLU A 3 -13.33 17.52 -15.73
CA GLU A 3 -12.31 18.06 -14.80
C GLU A 3 -12.36 17.43 -13.40
N ASN A 4 -13.21 16.42 -13.16
CA ASN A 4 -13.36 15.82 -11.82
C ASN A 4 -12.56 14.52 -11.64
N SER A 5 -12.29 13.79 -12.72
CA SER A 5 -11.61 12.49 -12.65
C SER A 5 -10.09 12.60 -12.49
N GLU A 6 -9.47 13.65 -13.06
CA GLU A 6 -8.01 13.87 -12.91
C GLU A 6 -7.65 14.23 -11.46
N SER A 7 -8.43 15.09 -10.81
CA SER A 7 -8.16 15.50 -9.42
C SER A 7 -8.33 14.33 -8.44
N GLN A 8 -9.35 13.50 -8.63
CA GLN A 8 -9.58 12.31 -7.81
C GLN A 8 -8.46 11.27 -7.98
N PHE A 9 -7.96 11.10 -9.20
CA PHE A 9 -6.84 10.21 -9.48
C PHE A 9 -5.54 10.70 -8.81
N GLU A 10 -5.28 12.00 -8.85
CA GLU A 10 -4.11 12.60 -8.19
C GLU A 10 -4.16 12.53 -6.66
N GLU A 11 -5.35 12.63 -6.06
CA GLU A 11 -5.54 12.47 -4.61
C GLU A 11 -5.33 11.01 -4.19
N TRP A 12 -5.99 10.07 -4.88
CA TRP A 12 -5.80 8.64 -4.65
C TRP A 12 -4.34 8.20 -4.78
N GLN A 13 -3.63 8.70 -5.79
CA GLN A 13 -2.22 8.35 -5.97
C GLN A 13 -1.37 8.83 -4.78
N LYS A 14 -1.69 10.00 -4.20
CA LYS A 14 -1.00 10.49 -2.99
C LYS A 14 -1.29 9.62 -1.78
N ASP A 15 -2.51 9.15 -1.63
CA ASP A 15 -2.90 8.29 -0.52
C ASP A 15 -2.18 6.94 -0.60
N VAL A 16 -2.08 6.35 -1.79
CA VAL A 16 -1.28 5.15 -2.05
C VAL A 16 0.21 5.41 -1.77
N GLU A 17 0.76 6.52 -2.25
CA GLU A 17 2.16 6.87 -1.97
C GLU A 17 2.41 7.10 -0.47
N TYR A 18 1.44 7.65 0.26
CA TYR A 18 1.53 7.83 1.70
C TYR A 18 1.54 6.49 2.43
N LEU A 19 0.61 5.57 2.10
CA LEU A 19 0.57 4.21 2.66
C LEU A 19 1.89 3.48 2.42
N VAL A 20 2.36 3.48 1.17
CA VAL A 20 3.58 2.78 0.75
C VAL A 20 4.80 3.32 1.50
N ASN A 21 4.90 4.64 1.69
CA ASN A 21 5.98 5.23 2.48
C ASN A 21 5.86 4.92 3.97
N ALA A 22 4.66 4.97 4.55
CA ALA A 22 4.43 4.64 5.96
C ALA A 22 4.79 3.17 6.25
N LEU A 23 4.40 2.25 5.37
CA LEU A 23 4.80 0.84 5.46
C LEU A 23 6.31 0.68 5.32
N LYS A 24 6.93 1.35 4.35
CA LYS A 24 8.38 1.33 4.17
C LYS A 24 9.13 1.78 5.44
N GLU A 25 8.68 2.85 6.08
CA GLU A 25 9.28 3.33 7.32
C GLU A 25 9.04 2.35 8.48
N SER A 26 7.86 1.74 8.55
CA SER A 26 7.47 0.82 9.62
C SER A 26 8.21 -0.53 9.56
N PHE A 27 8.46 -1.04 8.35
CA PHE A 27 9.20 -2.29 8.11
C PHE A 27 10.70 -2.08 7.91
N GLU A 28 11.20 -0.86 8.16
CA GLU A 28 12.61 -0.48 7.96
C GLU A 28 13.16 -0.84 6.55
N SER A 29 12.28 -0.89 5.55
CA SER A 29 12.59 -1.32 4.19
C SER A 29 13.40 -0.27 3.43
N THR A 30 14.44 -0.68 2.71
CA THR A 30 15.21 0.26 1.87
C THR A 30 14.53 0.48 0.52
N ASP A 31 14.00 -0.59 -0.06
CA ASP A 31 13.24 -0.57 -1.29
C ASP A 31 11.77 -0.98 -1.09
N VAL A 32 10.89 -0.32 -1.84
CA VAL A 32 9.46 -0.63 -1.88
C VAL A 32 8.95 -0.47 -3.31
N ARG A 33 8.04 -1.34 -3.73
CA ARG A 33 7.31 -1.22 -5.00
C ARG A 33 5.84 -1.46 -4.74
N TYR A 34 4.99 -0.88 -5.57
CA TYR A 34 3.58 -1.20 -5.56
C TYR A 34 3.09 -1.45 -6.98
N SER A 35 2.07 -2.27 -7.11
CA SER A 35 1.35 -2.48 -8.35
C SER A 35 -0.14 -2.63 -8.07
N ILE A 36 -0.95 -2.08 -8.95
CA ILE A 36 -2.41 -2.16 -8.85
C ILE A 36 -2.89 -3.19 -9.87
N ASP A 37 -3.79 -4.06 -9.44
CA ASP A 37 -4.55 -4.94 -10.31
C ASP A 37 -5.97 -4.39 -10.47
N ASP A 38 -6.17 -3.59 -11.52
CA ASP A 38 -7.46 -2.98 -11.87
C ASP A 38 -8.57 -4.01 -12.19
N GLN A 39 -8.23 -5.29 -12.43
CA GLN A 39 -9.25 -6.31 -12.71
C GLN A 39 -9.88 -6.87 -11.45
N ASN A 40 -9.14 -6.85 -10.36
CA ASN A 40 -9.54 -7.41 -9.07
C ASN A 40 -9.65 -6.34 -7.98
N ASP A 41 -9.34 -5.08 -8.30
CA ASP A 41 -9.27 -3.97 -7.35
C ASP A 41 -8.33 -4.28 -6.16
N ILE A 42 -7.15 -4.86 -6.46
CA ILE A 42 -6.15 -5.27 -5.47
C ILE A 42 -4.91 -4.40 -5.55
N LEU A 43 -4.42 -3.92 -4.40
CA LEU A 43 -3.12 -3.28 -4.27
C LEU A 43 -2.07 -4.27 -3.79
N TYR A 44 -1.04 -4.50 -4.60
CA TYR A 44 0.13 -5.26 -4.21
C TYR A 44 1.25 -4.32 -3.78
N ILE A 45 1.80 -4.52 -2.59
CA ILE A 45 2.94 -3.74 -2.08
C ILE A 45 4.09 -4.70 -1.79
N GLU A 46 5.17 -4.56 -2.54
CA GLU A 46 6.39 -5.33 -2.39
C GLU A 46 7.39 -4.55 -1.50
N LEU A 47 7.73 -5.10 -0.33
CA LEU A 47 8.61 -4.47 0.66
C LEU A 47 9.85 -5.35 0.90
N GLU A 48 11.03 -4.75 0.85
CA GLU A 48 12.28 -5.44 1.23
C GLU A 48 12.30 -5.69 2.74
N GLY A 49 12.73 -6.88 3.18
CA GLY A 49 12.82 -7.22 4.59
C GLY A 49 11.49 -7.61 5.25
N LEU A 50 10.38 -7.62 4.49
CA LEU A 50 9.09 -8.10 5.00
C LEU A 50 9.16 -9.54 5.51
N ASP A 51 10.05 -10.37 4.95
CA ASP A 51 10.27 -11.76 5.39
C ASP A 51 10.99 -11.90 6.74
N GLU A 52 11.50 -10.81 7.31
CA GLU A 52 12.03 -10.78 8.68
C GLU A 52 10.93 -10.70 9.75
N TYR A 53 9.69 -10.39 9.34
CA TYR A 53 8.52 -10.27 10.21
C TYR A 53 7.61 -11.49 10.07
N SER A 54 6.97 -11.88 11.16
CA SER A 54 5.90 -12.89 11.11
C SER A 54 4.61 -12.31 10.53
N ASP A 55 3.75 -13.17 9.99
CA ASP A 55 2.44 -12.76 9.45
C ASP A 55 1.60 -11.98 10.51
N GLU A 56 1.71 -12.36 11.79
CA GLU A 56 1.06 -11.67 12.90
C GLU A 56 1.61 -10.25 13.10
N GLU A 57 2.94 -10.09 13.12
CA GLU A 57 3.59 -8.78 13.24
C GLU A 57 3.29 -7.87 12.05
N ILE A 58 3.28 -8.44 10.83
CA ILE A 58 2.93 -7.70 9.61
C ILE A 58 1.52 -7.13 9.73
N VAL A 59 0.55 -7.93 10.18
CA VAL A 59 -0.83 -7.47 10.36
C VAL A 59 -0.91 -6.40 11.45
N GLU A 60 -0.28 -6.60 12.60
CA GLU A 60 -0.30 -5.61 13.70
C GLU A 60 0.29 -4.24 13.30
N ILE A 61 1.24 -4.22 12.36
CA ILE A 61 1.85 -2.99 11.83
C ILE A 61 1.00 -2.39 10.70
N ALA A 62 0.53 -3.21 9.76
CA ALA A 62 -0.11 -2.75 8.54
C ALA A 62 -1.59 -2.39 8.73
N GLU A 63 -2.33 -3.14 9.54
CA GLU A 63 -3.77 -2.92 9.79
C GLU A 63 -4.08 -1.47 10.20
N PRO A 64 -3.43 -0.84 11.20
CA PRO A 64 -3.73 0.54 11.56
C PRO A 64 -3.41 1.56 10.45
N LEU A 65 -2.41 1.30 9.60
CA LEU A 65 -2.07 2.16 8.47
C LEU A 65 -3.12 2.06 7.35
N LEU A 66 -3.62 0.84 7.10
CA LEU A 66 -4.68 0.56 6.14
C LEU A 66 -6.03 1.10 6.61
N GLU A 67 -6.32 1.10 7.91
CA GLU A 67 -7.53 1.71 8.45
C GLU A 67 -7.49 3.24 8.47
N GLU A 68 -6.30 3.85 8.56
CA GLU A 68 -6.14 5.30 8.55
C GLU A 68 -6.36 5.88 7.14
N ILE A 69 -5.97 5.12 6.11
CA ILE A 69 -5.98 5.56 4.72
C ILE A 69 -7.16 4.90 4.01
N ASP A 70 -8.15 5.70 3.64
CA ASP A 70 -9.36 5.24 2.94
C ASP A 70 -9.04 4.93 1.47
N LEU A 71 -8.41 3.78 1.24
CA LEU A 71 -8.16 3.27 -0.11
C LEU A 71 -9.34 2.40 -0.55
N ASP A 72 -9.96 2.78 -1.67
CA ASP A 72 -11.09 2.06 -2.30
C ASP A 72 -10.67 0.70 -2.94
N PHE A 73 -9.72 -0.05 -2.37
CA PHE A 73 -9.35 -1.40 -2.82
C PHE A 73 -10.15 -2.47 -2.09
N GLU A 74 -10.43 -3.57 -2.78
CA GLU A 74 -11.06 -4.75 -2.17
C GLU A 74 -10.09 -5.46 -1.22
N ASP A 75 -8.82 -5.60 -1.64
CA ASP A 75 -7.76 -6.23 -0.86
C ASP A 75 -6.43 -5.50 -1.02
N VAL A 76 -5.62 -5.51 0.04
CA VAL A 76 -4.21 -5.07 0.02
C VAL A 76 -3.30 -6.23 0.40
N ILE A 77 -2.37 -6.57 -0.48
CA ILE A 77 -1.48 -7.72 -0.34
C ILE A 77 -0.04 -7.24 -0.21
N LEU A 78 0.57 -7.54 0.93
CA LEU A 78 1.99 -7.29 1.18
C LEU A 78 2.82 -8.50 0.72
N ILE A 79 3.89 -8.23 -0.02
CA ILE A 79 4.77 -9.25 -0.62
C ILE A 79 6.23 -8.92 -0.27
N PRO A 80 7.07 -9.90 0.10
CA PRO A 80 8.49 -9.65 0.27
C PRO A 80 9.17 -9.38 -1.07
N LEU A 81 9.85 -8.23 -1.17
CA LEU A 81 10.69 -7.86 -2.31
C LEU A 81 12.03 -8.60 -2.22
N LYS A 82 12.42 -9.30 -3.31
CA LYS A 82 13.66 -10.09 -3.40
C LYS A 82 14.75 -9.44 -4.24
#